data_AF-A0A382P7U0-F1
#
_entry.id   AF-A0A382P7U0-F1
#
_cell.length_a   1.000
_cell.length_b   1.000
_cell.length_c   1.000
_cell.angle_alpha   90.00
_cell.angle_beta   90.00
_cell.angle_gamma   90.00
#
_symmetry.space_group_name_H-M   'P 1'
#
loop_
_entity.id
_entity.type
_entity.pdbx_description
1 polymer ?
#
loop_
_entity_poly.entity_id
_entity_poly.type
_entity_poly.pdbx_seq_one_letter_code
_entity_poly.pdbx_strand_id
1 'polypeptide(L)'
;MIERYFSLTTAARDKATPLHPPGTPEGVRLATMMEMADSYTSDAKWFVEQGDLVRAFGAINYAHAWIDCAVKIGLLDGHDDDNLFTLP
;
A
#
# COMPACT_ATOMS: atom_id res chain seq x y z
N MET A 1 7.87 3.72 16.66
CA MET A 1 7.81 4.74 15.58
C MET A 1 7.48 4.10 14.24
N ILE A 2 8.28 3.13 13.77
CA ILE A 2 8.06 2.47 12.47
C ILE A 2 6.86 1.50 12.46
N GLU A 3 6.58 0.84 13.58
CA GLU A 3 5.41 -0.07 13.74
C GLU A 3 4.10 0.61 13.37
N ARG A 4 3.94 1.90 13.70
CA ARG A 4 2.76 2.68 13.31
C ARG A 4 2.57 2.71 11.79
N TYR A 5 3.64 2.87 11.02
CA TYR A 5 3.56 2.91 9.57
C TYR A 5 3.22 1.54 8.99
N PHE A 6 3.77 0.46 9.57
CA PHE A 6 3.33 -0.89 9.22
C PHE A 6 1.85 -1.11 9.48
N SER A 7 1.35 -0.70 10.66
CA SER A 7 -0.07 -0.82 11.00
C SER A 7 -0.95 -0.02 10.05
N LEU A 8 -0.56 1.22 9.71
CA LEU A 8 -1.31 2.07 8.77
C LEU A 8 -1.36 1.45 7.37
N THR A 9 -0.21 1.05 6.82
CA THR A 9 -0.15 0.43 5.49
C THR A 9 -0.89 -0.89 5.43
N THR A 10 -0.82 -1.72 6.48
CA THR A 10 -1.59 -2.97 6.56
C THR A 10 -3.08 -2.69 6.60
N ALA A 11 -3.53 -1.75 7.44
CA ALA A 11 -4.93 -1.36 7.52
C ALA A 11 -5.46 -0.82 6.17
N ALA A 12 -4.68 0.01 5.48
CA ALA A 12 -5.02 0.51 4.15
C ALA A 12 -5.14 -0.64 3.12
N ARG A 13 -4.16 -1.56 3.13
CA ARG A 13 -4.11 -2.72 2.23
C ARG A 13 -5.25 -3.72 2.42
N ASP A 14 -5.70 -3.89 3.67
CA ASP A 14 -6.79 -4.79 4.03
C ASP A 14 -8.16 -4.16 3.79
N LYS A 15 -8.28 -2.83 4.00
CA LYS A 15 -9.53 -2.10 3.82
C LYS A 15 -9.89 -1.88 2.36
N ALA A 16 -8.91 -1.54 1.53
CA ALA A 16 -9.18 -1.17 0.15
C ALA A 16 -9.64 -2.36 -0.70
N THR A 17 -10.71 -2.19 -1.47
CA THR A 17 -11.27 -3.27 -2.31
C THR A 17 -11.17 -2.97 -3.80
N PRO A 18 -10.92 -3.97 -4.67
CA PRO A 18 -10.85 -3.77 -6.12
C PRO A 18 -12.16 -3.27 -6.72
N LEU A 19 -12.08 -2.21 -7.55
CA LEU A 19 -13.22 -1.70 -8.32
C LEU A 19 -13.48 -2.49 -9.61
N HIS A 20 -12.46 -3.20 -10.12
CA HIS A 20 -12.54 -3.94 -11.37
C HIS A 20 -12.28 -5.44 -11.15
N PRO A 21 -12.97 -6.33 -11.89
CA PRO A 21 -12.76 -7.77 -11.78
C PRO A 21 -11.33 -8.19 -12.14
N PRO A 22 -10.82 -9.27 -11.52
CA PRO A 22 -9.56 -9.89 -11.94
C PRO A 22 -9.59 -10.28 -13.43
N GLY A 23 -8.44 -10.16 -14.11
CA GLY A 23 -8.30 -10.52 -15.53
C GLY A 23 -8.72 -9.44 -16.53
N THR A 24 -9.40 -8.37 -16.08
CA THR A 24 -9.57 -7.15 -16.89
C THR A 24 -8.22 -6.39 -17.01
N PRO A 25 -8.03 -5.52 -18.02
CA PRO A 25 -6.83 -4.69 -18.10
C PRO A 25 -6.58 -3.88 -16.81
N GLU A 26 -7.63 -3.34 -16.21
CA GLU A 26 -7.60 -2.60 -14.94
C GLU A 26 -7.20 -3.52 -13.78
N GLY A 27 -7.81 -4.70 -13.67
CA GLY A 27 -7.51 -5.69 -12.64
C GLY A 27 -6.08 -6.21 -12.72
N VAL A 28 -5.52 -6.38 -13.93
CA VAL A 28 -4.11 -6.75 -14.12
C VAL A 28 -3.17 -5.64 -13.65
N ARG A 29 -3.47 -4.37 -14.00
CA ARG A 29 -2.68 -3.23 -13.52
C ARG A 29 -2.73 -3.10 -12.01
N LEU A 30 -3.91 -3.27 -11.41
CA LEU A 30 -4.07 -3.27 -9.96
C LEU A 30 -3.25 -4.38 -9.30
N ALA A 31 -3.28 -5.60 -9.84
CA ALA A 31 -2.51 -6.72 -9.31
C ALA A 31 -1.00 -6.40 -9.29
N THR A 32 -0.46 -5.82 -10.37
CA THR A 32 0.94 -5.36 -10.41
C THR A 32 1.20 -4.27 -9.37
N MET A 33 0.30 -3.31 -9.17
CA MET A 33 0.47 -2.28 -8.15
C MET A 33 0.47 -2.87 -6.72
N MET A 34 -0.39 -3.86 -6.44
CA MET A 34 -0.43 -4.52 -5.13
C MET A 34 0.79 -5.39 -4.89
N GLU A 35 1.32 -6.05 -5.92
CA GLU A 35 2.60 -6.77 -5.84
C GLU A 35 3.75 -5.82 -5.45
N MET A 36 3.76 -4.60 -5.99
CA MET A 36 4.74 -3.57 -5.59
C MET A 36 4.55 -3.16 -4.13
N ALA A 37 3.32 -2.89 -3.69
CA ALA A 37 3.03 -2.53 -2.30
C ALA A 37 3.46 -3.63 -1.31
N ASP A 38 3.17 -4.89 -1.64
CA ASP A 38 3.47 -6.06 -0.82
C ASP A 38 5.00 -6.31 -0.78
N SER A 39 5.68 -6.14 -1.93
CA SER A 39 7.14 -6.26 -2.04
C SER A 39 7.88 -5.22 -1.19
N TYR A 40 7.48 -3.94 -1.27
CA TYR A 40 8.10 -2.90 -0.44
C TYR A 40 7.76 -3.03 1.04
N THR A 41 6.60 -3.59 1.38
CA THR A 41 6.28 -3.94 2.78
C THR A 41 7.21 -5.05 3.29
N SER A 42 7.53 -6.03 2.46
CA SER A 42 8.51 -7.07 2.78
C SER A 42 9.93 -6.50 2.95
N ASP A 43 10.37 -5.63 2.04
CA ASP A 43 11.66 -4.95 2.15
C ASP A 43 11.76 -4.13 3.43
N ALA A 44 10.69 -3.41 3.78
CA ALA A 44 10.64 -2.64 5.02
C ALA A 44 10.85 -3.54 6.25
N LYS A 45 10.21 -4.72 6.29
CA LYS A 45 10.39 -5.70 7.39
C LYS A 45 11.84 -6.18 7.45
N TRP A 46 12.40 -6.53 6.30
CA TRP A 46 13.80 -6.96 6.21
C TRP A 46 14.76 -5.88 6.73
N PHE A 47 14.58 -4.62 6.33
CA PHE A 47 15.42 -3.51 6.81
C PHE A 47 15.30 -3.29 8.32
N VAL A 48 14.12 -3.50 8.92
CA VAL A 48 13.96 -3.47 10.39
C VAL A 48 14.80 -4.55 11.04
N GLU A 49 14.78 -5.78 10.52
CA GLU A 49 15.57 -6.90 11.05
C GLU A 49 17.07 -6.62 10.97
N GLN A 50 17.53 -5.87 9.97
CA GLN A 50 18.92 -5.43 9.84
C GLN A 50 19.28 -4.19 10.67
N GLY A 51 18.30 -3.57 11.35
CA GLY A 51 18.49 -2.32 12.10
C GLY A 51 18.59 -1.06 11.23
N ASP A 52 18.34 -1.15 9.93
CA ASP A 52 18.36 -0.01 8.98
C ASP A 52 16.99 0.68 8.96
N LEU A 53 16.70 1.42 10.03
CA LEU A 53 15.40 2.07 10.20
C LEU A 53 15.11 3.16 9.17
N VAL A 54 16.14 3.76 8.55
CA VAL A 54 15.97 4.79 7.52
C VAL A 54 15.44 4.17 6.24
N ARG A 55 16.05 3.08 5.77
CA ARG A 55 15.54 2.36 4.59
C ARG A 55 14.21 1.69 4.87
N ALA A 56 14.02 1.14 6.07
CA ALA A 56 12.74 0.57 6.47
C ALA A 56 11.61 1.61 6.40
N PHE A 57 11.87 2.82 6.91
CA PHE A 57 10.91 3.92 6.85
C PHE A 57 10.60 4.35 5.41
N GLY A 58 11.61 4.44 4.54
CA GLY A 58 11.41 4.75 3.13
C GLY A 58 10.55 3.70 2.42
N ALA A 59 10.88 2.42 2.62
CA ALA A 59 10.19 1.32 1.98
C ALA A 59 8.70 1.24 2.38
N ILE A 60 8.38 1.37 3.68
CA ILE A 60 6.97 1.25 4.12
C ILE A 60 6.09 2.43 3.66
N ASN A 61 6.65 3.65 3.57
CA ASN A 61 5.92 4.79 3.01
C ASN A 61 5.72 4.63 1.49
N TYR A 62 6.71 4.07 0.78
CA TYR A 62 6.57 3.82 -0.65
C TYR A 62 5.54 2.72 -0.93
N ALA A 63 5.47 1.68 -0.09
CA ALA A 63 4.40 0.68 -0.14
C ALA A 63 3.02 1.32 0.03
N HIS A 64 2.86 2.22 1.01
CA HIS A 64 1.61 2.95 1.23
C HIS A 64 1.21 3.80 0.01
N ALA A 65 2.18 4.49 -0.60
CA ALA A 65 1.94 5.34 -1.76
C ALA A 65 1.38 4.57 -2.97
N TRP A 66 1.74 3.30 -3.15
CA TRP A 66 1.13 2.44 -4.19
C TRP A 66 -0.36 2.21 -3.96
N ILE A 67 -0.76 2.00 -2.70
CA ILE A 67 -2.16 1.80 -2.31
C ILE A 67 -2.95 3.09 -2.49
N ASP A 68 -2.43 4.21 -1.97
CA ASP A 68 -3.02 5.55 -2.13
C ASP A 68 -3.21 5.92 -3.60
N CYS A 69 -2.21 5.63 -4.44
CA CYS A 69 -2.29 5.88 -5.87
C CYS A 69 -3.42 5.06 -6.51
N ALA A 70 -3.51 3.77 -6.20
CA ALA A 70 -4.56 2.89 -6.73
C ALA A 70 -5.97 3.36 -6.34
N VAL A 71 -6.15 3.91 -5.13
CA VAL A 71 -7.42 4.54 -4.73
C VAL A 71 -7.66 5.83 -5.53
N LYS A 72 -6.68 6.74 -5.58
CA LYS A 72 -6.79 8.03 -6.30
C LYS A 72 -7.12 7.89 -7.79
N ILE A 73 -6.59 6.87 -8.46
CA ILE A 73 -6.81 6.65 -9.90
C ILE A 73 -8.02 5.74 -10.17
N GLY A 74 -8.78 5.35 -9.15
CA GLY A 74 -10.02 4.58 -9.30
C GLY A 74 -9.83 3.10 -9.63
N LEU A 75 -8.74 2.49 -9.17
CA LEU A 75 -8.56 1.03 -9.24
C LEU A 75 -8.99 0.33 -7.95
N LEU A 76 -8.86 1.02 -6.81
CA LEU A 76 -9.34 0.59 -5.50
C LEU A 76 -10.43 1.53 -4.98
N ASP A 77 -11.39 0.98 -4.24
CA ASP A 77 -12.30 1.72 -3.38
C ASP A 77 -11.69 1.81 -1.97
N GLY A 78 -11.42 3.04 -1.51
CA GLY A 78 -10.94 3.33 -0.16
C GLY A 78 -12.06 3.39 0.90
N HIS A 79 -13.32 3.23 0.48
CA HIS A 79 -14.51 3.30 1.33
C HIS A 79 -14.63 4.61 2.13
N ASP A 80 -14.41 5.73 1.44
CA ASP A 80 -14.56 7.10 1.96
C ASP A 80 -13.79 7.37 3.28
N ASP A 81 -12.59 6.79 3.42
CA ASP A 81 -11.74 6.96 4.60
C ASP A 81 -10.60 7.95 4.38
N ASP A 82 -10.83 9.19 4.82
CA ASP A 82 -9.86 10.28 4.74
C ASP A 82 -8.73 10.17 5.79
N ASN A 83 -8.78 9.21 6.72
CA ASN A 83 -7.74 9.02 7.73
C ASN A 83 -6.67 8.02 7.29
N LEU A 84 -7.05 7.01 6.49
CA LEU A 84 -6.15 6.00 5.97
C LEU A 84 -5.63 6.31 4.58
N PHE A 85 -6.34 7.13 3.80
CA PHE A 85 -5.96 7.48 2.45
C PHE A 85 -5.92 9.00 2.31
N THR A 86 -5.00 9.52 1.49
CA THR A 86 -5.02 10.94 1.12
C THR A 86 -6.11 11.23 0.07
N LEU A 87 -7.38 11.15 0.46
CA LEU A 87 -8.51 11.50 -0.41
C LEU A 87 -8.66 13.04 -0.53
N PRO A 88 -9.13 13.56 -1.68
CA PRO A 88 -9.44 14.98 -1.83
C PRO A 88 -10.66 15.43 -1.01
#